data_AF-A0A6I8M2R1-F1
#
_entry.id   AF-A0A6I8M2R1-F1
#
_cell.length_a   1.000
_cell.length_b   1.000
_cell.length_c   1.000
_cell.angle_alpha   90.00
_cell.angle_beta   90.00
_cell.angle_gamma   90.00
#
_symmetry.space_group_name_H-M   'P 1'
#
loop_
_entity.id
_entity.type
_entity.pdbx_description
1 polymer ?
#
loop_
_entity_poly.entity_id
_entity_poly.type
_entity_poly.pdbx_seq_one_letter_code
_entity_poly.pdbx_strand_id
1 'polypeptide(L)'
;MEFVDSFAGGHAGTATRAVRPVVSPLSAVRPVTPAAAVDPRTANVRHYEGGQLVWRVQCGDLISRERAVTVFVEDNQVVLVSPPGETARLTSGQLGQLRAALNEAAKMAER
;
A
#
# COMPACT_ATOMS: atom_id res chain seq x y z
N MET A 1 -2.06 -37.70 20.24
CA MET A 1 -3.42 -37.65 20.81
C MET A 1 -4.35 -37.53 19.63
N GLU A 2 -4.61 -38.66 18.97
CA GLU A 2 -5.24 -38.68 17.65
C GLU A 2 -6.65 -39.29 17.69
N PHE A 3 -7.43 -38.84 16.70
CA PHE A 3 -8.69 -39.33 16.16
C PHE A 3 -9.94 -39.32 17.05
N VAL A 4 -10.89 -38.45 16.69
CA VAL A 4 -12.11 -38.91 16.01
C VAL A 4 -12.83 -37.73 15.35
N ASP A 5 -13.08 -37.91 14.06
CA ASP A 5 -13.92 -37.11 13.18
C ASP A 5 -15.40 -37.51 13.40
N SER A 6 -16.33 -36.55 13.41
CA SER A 6 -17.76 -36.85 13.19
C SER A 6 -18.53 -35.61 12.75
N PHE A 7 -18.85 -35.63 11.46
CA PHE A 7 -19.85 -34.82 10.77
C PHE A 7 -21.27 -35.02 11.35
N ALA A 8 -21.97 -33.92 11.57
CA ALA A 8 -23.44 -33.82 11.56
C ALA A 8 -23.75 -32.38 11.11
N GLY A 9 -24.46 -32.11 10.04
CA GLY A 9 -25.73 -32.69 9.62
C GLY A 9 -26.64 -31.48 9.41
N GLY A 10 -26.78 -31.05 8.16
CA GLY A 10 -27.60 -29.89 7.81
C GLY A 10 -29.09 -30.19 7.98
N HIS A 11 -29.85 -29.19 8.40
CA HIS A 11 -31.29 -29.14 8.19
C HIS A 11 -31.75 -27.70 8.01
N ALA A 12 -32.41 -27.49 6.87
CA ALA A 12 -33.07 -26.26 6.48
C ALA A 12 -34.32 -26.03 7.33
N GLY A 13 -34.59 -24.76 7.65
CA GLY A 13 -35.83 -24.32 8.28
C GLY A 13 -36.16 -22.90 7.83
N THR A 14 -36.99 -22.79 6.79
CA THR A 14 -37.60 -21.54 6.35
C THR A 14 -38.71 -21.14 7.32
N ALA A 15 -38.66 -19.93 7.87
CA ALA A 15 -39.84 -19.30 8.45
C ALA A 15 -39.77 -17.78 8.26
N THR A 16 -40.59 -17.29 7.34
CA THR A 16 -40.84 -15.87 7.06
C THR A 16 -41.55 -15.21 8.25
N ARG A 17 -41.05 -14.07 8.72
CA ARG A 17 -41.89 -13.10 9.43
C ARG A 17 -41.49 -11.67 9.08
N ALA A 18 -42.37 -11.03 8.31
CA ALA A 18 -42.30 -9.63 7.97
C ALA A 18 -42.47 -8.75 9.21
N VAL A 19 -41.53 -7.81 9.41
CA VAL A 19 -41.67 -6.68 10.32
C VAL A 19 -41.42 -5.40 9.52
N ARG A 20 -42.31 -4.43 9.74
CA ARG A 20 -42.54 -3.17 9.01
C ARG A 20 -41.29 -2.26 9.01
N PRO A 21 -41.07 -1.44 7.96
CA PRO A 21 -40.02 -0.44 7.98
C PRO A 21 -40.46 0.77 8.82
N VAL A 22 -39.68 1.10 9.84
CA VAL A 22 -39.68 2.43 10.48
C VAL A 22 -38.54 3.23 9.86
N VAL A 23 -38.88 4.36 9.27
CA VAL A 23 -37.94 5.33 8.72
C VAL A 23 -37.31 6.14 9.86
N SER A 24 -35.99 6.10 9.95
CA SER A 24 -35.20 7.02 10.78
C SER A 24 -34.03 7.54 9.93
N PRO A 25 -34.01 8.83 9.53
CA PRO A 25 -32.86 9.41 8.87
C PRO A 25 -31.89 9.93 9.93
N LEU A 26 -30.80 9.21 10.17
CA LEU A 26 -29.67 9.72 10.94
C LEU A 26 -28.40 9.58 10.11
N SER A 27 -27.93 10.74 9.65
CA SER A 27 -26.59 11.08 9.19
C SER A 27 -25.76 9.94 8.60
N ALA A 28 -25.74 9.88 7.27
CA ALA A 28 -24.69 9.22 6.52
C ALA A 28 -23.35 9.94 6.75
N VAL A 29 -22.67 9.61 7.85
CA VAL A 29 -21.23 9.82 7.94
C VAL A 29 -20.63 8.87 6.92
N ARG A 30 -20.28 9.40 5.74
CA ARG A 30 -19.47 8.64 4.77
C ARG A 30 -18.27 8.11 5.54
N PRO A 31 -18.04 6.79 5.61
CA PRO A 31 -16.72 6.33 6.02
C PRO A 31 -15.76 6.90 4.99
N VAL A 32 -14.90 7.82 5.44
CA VAL A 32 -13.67 8.12 4.72
C VAL A 32 -12.94 6.79 4.70
N THR A 33 -13.03 6.08 3.57
CA THR A 33 -12.17 4.92 3.33
C THR A 33 -10.76 5.47 3.55
N PRO A 34 -10.01 5.02 4.59
CA PRO A 34 -8.61 5.37 4.64
C PRO A 34 -8.04 4.86 3.32
N ALA A 35 -7.42 5.78 2.56
CA ALA A 35 -6.69 5.44 1.35
C ALA A 35 -5.92 4.16 1.66
N ALA A 36 -6.24 3.10 0.91
CA ALA A 36 -5.82 1.73 1.20
C ALA A 36 -4.40 1.77 1.73
N ALA A 37 -4.20 1.33 2.98
CA ALA A 37 -2.90 1.26 3.59
C ALA A 37 -2.03 0.46 2.63
N VAL A 38 -1.18 1.16 1.88
CA VAL A 38 -0.27 0.53 0.93
C VAL A 38 0.64 -0.31 1.80
N ASP A 39 0.52 -1.63 1.68
CA ASP A 39 1.28 -2.56 2.51
C ASP A 39 2.75 -2.13 2.46
N PRO A 40 3.40 -1.77 3.59
CA PRO A 40 4.76 -1.24 3.57
C PRO A 40 5.77 -2.28 3.04
N ARG A 41 5.37 -3.55 2.99
CA ARG A 41 6.12 -4.64 2.33
C ARG A 41 6.06 -4.58 0.80
N THR A 42 5.02 -3.96 0.25
CA THR A 42 4.84 -3.71 -1.19
C THR A 42 5.50 -2.39 -1.62
N ALA A 43 6.01 -1.57 -0.69
CA ALA A 43 6.54 -0.22 -0.95
C ALA A 43 7.83 -0.12 -1.79
N ASN A 44 8.20 -1.20 -2.49
CA ASN A 44 9.20 -1.19 -3.55
C ASN A 44 8.57 -1.80 -4.82
N VAL A 45 7.46 -1.22 -5.26
CA VAL A 45 6.90 -1.60 -6.55
C VAL A 45 7.82 -0.99 -7.59
N ARG A 46 8.51 -1.86 -8.33
CA ARG A 46 9.11 -1.52 -9.62
C ARG A 46 7.96 -1.18 -10.57
N HIS A 47 7.84 0.09 -10.93
CA HIS A 47 6.88 0.56 -11.93
C HIS A 47 7.61 0.79 -13.24
N TYR A 48 6.98 0.43 -14.35
CA TYR A 48 7.42 0.90 -15.68
C TYR A 48 6.53 2.09 -16.05
N GLU A 49 7.06 3.30 -15.89
CA GLU A 49 6.36 4.53 -16.27
C GLU A 49 6.99 5.01 -17.58
N GLY A 50 6.20 5.08 -18.67
CA GLY A 50 6.68 5.60 -19.96
C GLY A 50 7.84 4.80 -20.59
N GLY A 51 7.99 3.52 -20.25
CA GLY A 51 9.10 2.67 -20.74
C GLY A 51 10.36 2.71 -19.87
N GLN A 52 10.36 3.50 -18.79
CA GLN A 52 11.48 3.60 -17.86
C GLN A 52 11.17 2.86 -16.56
N LEU A 53 12.18 2.18 -16.00
CA LEU A 53 12.06 1.55 -14.69
C LEU A 53 12.16 2.60 -13.59
N VAL A 54 11.14 2.65 -12.75
CA VAL A 54 10.98 3.61 -11.65
C VAL A 54 10.74 2.86 -10.35
N TRP A 55 11.42 3.28 -9.29
CA TRP A 55 11.17 2.82 -7.93
C TRP A 55 10.52 3.93 -7.13
N ARG A 56 9.37 3.64 -6.52
CA ARG A 56 8.70 4.57 -5.59
C ARG A 56 8.85 4.03 -4.19
N VAL A 57 9.54 4.78 -3.34
CA VAL A 57 9.77 4.41 -1.93
C VAL A 57 8.93 5.33 -1.06
N GLN A 58 8.01 4.72 -0.30
CA GLN A 58 7.14 5.47 0.61
C GLN A 58 7.96 6.12 1.73
N CYS A 59 7.62 7.36 2.07
CA CYS A 59 8.26 8.15 3.12
C CYS A 59 7.22 9.06 3.78
N GLY A 60 7.55 9.58 4.96
CA GLY A 60 6.78 10.64 5.60
C GLY A 60 7.35 12.01 5.25
N ASP A 61 6.60 13.07 5.49
CA ASP A 61 7.15 14.42 5.62
C ASP A 61 7.32 14.84 7.11
N LEU A 62 7.70 16.10 7.37
CA LEU A 62 7.91 16.62 8.73
C LEU A 62 6.64 16.62 9.60
N ILE A 63 5.46 16.73 8.98
CA ILE A 63 4.16 16.59 9.63
C ILE A 63 3.55 15.19 9.44
N SER A 64 4.37 14.19 9.10
CA SER A 64 4.01 12.78 9.00
C SER A 64 2.89 12.45 7.99
N ARG A 65 2.74 13.22 6.90
CA ARG A 65 1.87 12.77 5.79
C ARG A 65 2.63 11.79 4.92
N GLU A 66 1.87 10.86 4.34
CA GLU A 66 2.44 9.89 3.42
C GLU A 66 2.82 10.58 2.10
N ARG A 67 4.04 10.29 1.66
CA ARG A 67 4.69 10.77 0.45
C ARG A 67 5.54 9.65 -0.15
N ALA A 68 6.11 9.90 -1.32
CA ALA A 68 7.04 8.97 -1.96
C ALA A 68 8.27 9.71 -2.48
N VAL A 69 9.43 9.09 -2.31
CA VAL A 69 10.65 9.40 -3.04
C VAL A 69 10.66 8.54 -4.29
N THR A 70 10.99 9.14 -5.43
CA THR A 70 11.04 8.43 -6.71
C THR A 70 12.49 8.30 -7.17
N VAL A 71 12.92 7.09 -7.54
CA VAL A 71 14.24 6.81 -8.11
C VAL A 71 14.03 6.30 -9.51
N PHE A 72 14.85 6.74 -10.46
CA PHE A 72 14.92 6.17 -11.80
C PHE A 72 16.31 6.37 -12.41
N VAL A 73 16.56 5.74 -13.54
CA VAL A 73 17.80 5.91 -14.30
C VAL A 73 17.46 6.59 -15.61
N GLU A 74 18.24 7.63 -15.95
CA GLU A 74 18.11 8.42 -17.17
C GLU A 74 19.52 8.77 -17.65
N ASP A 75 19.82 8.56 -18.93
CA ASP A 75 21.16 8.76 -19.53
C ASP A 75 22.36 8.26 -18.69
N ASN A 76 22.29 7.03 -18.14
CA ASN A 76 23.32 6.47 -17.23
C ASN A 76 23.52 7.26 -15.92
N GLN A 77 22.53 8.06 -15.53
CA GLN A 77 22.51 8.81 -14.28
C GLN A 77 21.37 8.29 -13.39
N VAL A 78 21.65 8.14 -12.10
CA VAL A 78 20.61 7.83 -11.11
C VAL A 78 19.95 9.13 -10.69
N VAL A 79 18.67 9.28 -11.04
CA VAL A 79 17.86 10.45 -10.69
C VAL A 79 17.02 10.12 -9.46
N LEU A 80 17.16 10.97 -8.44
CA LEU A 80 16.40 10.90 -7.19
C LEU A 80 15.51 12.13 -7.08
N VAL A 81 14.19 11.91 -7.07
CA VAL A 81 13.19 12.96 -6.90
C VAL A 81 12.61 12.85 -5.49
N SER A 82 12.91 13.83 -4.66
CA SER A 82 12.26 14.00 -3.36
C SER A 82 10.80 14.41 -3.53
N PRO A 83 9.95 14.23 -2.50
CA PRO A 83 8.63 14.84 -2.47
C PRO A 83 8.72 16.34 -2.81
N PRO A 84 7.82 16.87 -3.64
CA PRO A 84 7.92 18.25 -4.10
C PRO A 84 7.80 19.24 -2.94
N GLY A 85 8.77 20.15 -2.83
CA GLY A 85 8.75 21.28 -1.89
C GLY A 85 8.87 20.90 -0.41
N GLU A 86 9.19 19.65 -0.08
CA GLU A 86 9.11 19.15 1.30
C GLU A 86 10.26 18.19 1.64
N THR A 87 10.64 18.14 2.92
CA THR A 87 11.69 17.24 3.41
C THR A 87 11.13 15.83 3.56
N ALA A 88 11.77 14.85 2.91
CA ALA A 88 11.45 13.45 3.12
C ALA A 88 12.04 12.97 4.46
N ARG A 89 11.18 12.49 5.33
CA ARG A 89 11.52 11.74 6.55
C ARG A 89 11.35 10.26 6.28
N LEU A 90 12.43 9.50 6.42
CA LEU A 90 12.41 8.05 6.24
C LEU A 90 12.62 7.37 7.59
N THR A 91 11.83 6.34 7.85
CA THR A 91 12.12 5.35 8.90
C THR A 91 13.32 4.49 8.49
N SER A 92 13.92 3.76 9.44
CA SER A 92 15.04 2.84 9.14
C SER A 92 14.68 1.80 8.07
N GLY A 93 13.45 1.28 8.08
CA GLY A 93 12.96 0.34 7.07
C GLY A 93 12.85 0.98 5.68
N GLN A 94 12.24 2.17 5.60
CA GLN A 94 12.11 2.92 4.35
C GLN A 94 13.48 3.35 3.79
N LEU A 95 14.42 3.72 4.66
CA LEU A 95 15.79 4.02 4.26
C LEU A 95 16.50 2.78 3.71
N GLY A 96 16.27 1.61 4.30
CA GLY A 96 16.73 0.33 3.77
C GLY A 96 16.18 0.03 2.37
N GLN A 97 14.88 0.29 2.15
CA GLN A 97 14.24 0.15 0.84
C GLN A 97 14.82 1.14 -0.19
N LEU A 98 15.05 2.40 0.20
CA LEU A 98 15.69 3.39 -0.65
C LEU A 98 17.11 2.97 -1.03
N ARG A 99 17.89 2.46 -0.09
CA ARG A 99 19.24 1.95 -0.36
C ARG A 99 19.22 0.80 -1.38
N ALA A 100 18.26 -0.13 -1.26
CA ALA A 100 18.11 -1.22 -2.20
C ALA A 100 17.74 -0.71 -3.61
N ALA A 101 16.80 0.24 -3.70
CA ALA A 101 16.41 0.87 -4.97
C ALA A 101 17.59 1.60 -5.63
N LEU A 102 18.37 2.38 -4.86
CA LEU A 102 19.55 3.08 -5.37
C LEU A 102 20.65 2.11 -5.83
N ASN A 103 20.85 0.99 -5.14
CA ASN A 103 21.82 -0.01 -5.55
C ASN A 103 21.43 -0.69 -6.88
N GLU A 104 20.15 -1.00 -7.06
CA GLU A 104 19.64 -1.55 -8.32
C GLU A 104 19.71 -0.52 -9.45
N ALA A 105 19.36 0.74 -9.17
CA ALA A 105 19.47 1.83 -10.14
C ALA A 105 20.93 2.04 -10.57
N ALA A 106 21.90 2.01 -9.63
CA ALA A 106 23.31 2.13 -9.95
C ALA A 106 23.79 1.04 -10.92
N LYS A 107 23.43 -0.23 -10.67
CA LYS A 107 23.76 -1.34 -11.60
C LYS A 107 23.17 -1.15 -12.99
N MET A 108 22.02 -0.49 -13.10
CA MET A 108 21.39 -0.20 -14.39
C MET A 108 22.01 1.01 -15.09
N ALA A 109 22.56 1.95 -14.34
CA ALA A 109 23.30 3.10 -14.87
C ALA A 109 24.73 2.75 -15.30
N GLU A 110 25.32 1.69 -14.74
CA GLU A 110 26.63 1.16 -15.14
C GLU A 110 26.60 0.33 -16.46
N ARG A 111 25.41 0.13 -17.03
CA ARG A 111 25.17 -0.83 -18.12
C ARG A 111 25.05 -0.14 -19.48
#